data_AF-A0A955QYA7-F1
#
_entry.id   AF-A0A955QYA7-F1
#
_cell.length_a   1.000
_cell.length_b   1.000
_cell.length_c   1.000
_cell.angle_alpha   90.00
_cell.angle_beta   90.00
_cell.angle_gamma   90.00
#
_symmetry.space_group_name_H-M   'P 1'
#
loop_
_entity.id
_entity.type
_entity.pdbx_description
1 polymer ?
#
loop_
_entity_poly.entity_id
_entity_poly.type
_entity_poly.pdbx_seq_one_letter_code
_entity_poly.pdbx_strand_id
1 'polypeptide(L)'
;MSSYLEQCGISMGEKLVGPAKGNPRGHFEDIEFVEFHDGMLADNRCHMYNPRAHLTISPESHQTVERLIDARKQKFARWGWKDPRTTLFLDLWSSHLPDIPFIFLYRHPQLVADSLFKRGTDRRLMLMPWLAYIAWIAYNARIVDFYKRHPSKCLVLNIQGVARKQKDAQKRLSQFLGYSLDQPYSTIYKQEEISEEPRQRSLPRWILENMYEERLMSIYQSLESIAAIPEMP
;
A
#
# COMPACT_ATOMS: atom_id res chain seq x y z
N MET A 1 -2.25 7.79 -5.63
CA MET A 1 -1.60 8.50 -4.52
C MET A 1 -0.13 8.82 -4.80
N SER A 2 0.75 7.85 -5.05
CA SER A 2 2.20 8.15 -5.24
C SER A 2 2.47 9.16 -6.36
N SER A 3 1.87 8.97 -7.54
CA SER A 3 1.94 9.97 -8.64
C SER A 3 1.41 11.35 -8.23
N TYR A 4 0.41 11.39 -7.34
CA TYR A 4 -0.14 12.65 -6.84
C TYR A 4 0.81 13.38 -5.89
N LEU A 5 1.37 12.65 -4.94
CA LEU A 5 2.36 13.17 -4.02
C LEU A 5 3.63 13.64 -4.74
N GLU A 6 4.05 12.94 -5.80
CA GLU A 6 5.15 13.36 -6.66
C GLU A 6 4.88 14.70 -7.35
N GLN A 7 3.70 14.87 -7.95
CA GLN A 7 3.31 16.16 -8.53
C GLN A 7 3.16 17.28 -7.50
N CYS A 8 2.93 16.93 -6.24
CA CYS A 8 2.94 17.88 -5.11
C CYS A 8 4.35 18.13 -4.55
N GLY A 9 5.40 17.65 -5.22
CA GLY A 9 6.80 17.93 -4.88
C GLY A 9 7.44 16.96 -3.87
N ILE A 10 6.86 15.78 -3.62
CA ILE A 10 7.53 14.70 -2.88
C ILE A 10 8.30 13.82 -3.87
N SER A 11 9.64 13.85 -3.82
CA SER A 11 10.42 12.93 -4.65
C SER A 11 10.14 11.46 -4.29
N MET A 12 9.80 10.63 -5.27
CA MET A 12 9.53 9.20 -5.10
C MET A 12 10.72 8.31 -5.44
N GLY A 13 11.89 8.90 -5.73
CA GLY A 13 13.08 8.23 -6.23
C GLY A 13 13.34 8.51 -7.71
N GLU A 14 14.54 8.17 -8.19
CA GLU A 14 14.93 8.40 -9.59
C GLU A 14 14.78 7.15 -10.46
N LYS A 15 15.04 5.98 -9.86
CA LYS A 15 14.97 4.69 -10.54
C LYS A 15 13.69 4.00 -10.11
N LEU A 16 12.62 4.30 -10.84
CA LEU A 16 11.29 3.76 -10.56
C LEU A 16 11.02 2.51 -11.40
N VAL A 17 10.31 1.55 -10.82
CA VAL A 17 9.75 0.41 -11.54
C VAL A 17 8.82 0.93 -12.65
N GLY A 18 9.21 0.64 -13.88
CA GLY A 18 8.58 1.16 -15.09
C GLY A 18 7.13 0.70 -15.30
N PRO A 19 6.46 1.20 -16.34
CA PRO A 19 5.10 0.81 -16.71
C PRO A 19 4.95 -0.71 -16.92
N ALA A 20 3.80 -1.26 -16.53
CA ALA A 20 3.46 -2.67 -16.74
C ALA A 20 2.01 -2.82 -17.22
N LYS A 21 1.65 -4.02 -17.69
CA LYS A 21 0.27 -4.34 -18.10
C LYS A 21 -0.68 -4.12 -16.91
N GLY A 22 -1.62 -3.18 -17.06
CA GLY A 22 -2.55 -2.76 -16.00
C GLY A 22 -2.08 -1.56 -15.15
N ASN A 23 -0.89 -1.02 -15.40
CA ASN A 23 -0.41 0.23 -14.82
C ASN A 23 0.48 1.02 -15.80
N PRO A 24 -0.13 1.74 -16.76
CA PRO A 24 0.60 2.43 -17.82
C PRO A 24 1.43 3.63 -17.34
N ARG A 25 1.16 4.16 -16.14
CA ARG A 25 1.89 5.30 -15.56
C ARG A 25 3.14 4.89 -14.76
N GLY A 26 3.43 3.59 -14.64
CA GLY A 26 4.51 3.10 -13.78
C GLY A 26 4.08 2.92 -12.33
N HIS A 27 4.88 2.18 -11.56
CA HIS A 27 4.51 1.76 -10.22
C HIS A 27 4.83 2.78 -9.12
N PHE A 28 5.67 3.78 -9.46
CA PHE A 28 6.26 4.74 -8.51
C PHE A 28 6.92 4.02 -7.33
N GLU A 29 7.49 2.86 -7.61
CA GLU A 29 8.23 2.04 -6.65
C GLU A 29 9.71 2.23 -6.93
N ASP A 30 10.44 2.76 -5.97
CA ASP A 30 11.89 2.93 -6.06
C ASP A 30 12.57 1.56 -5.99
N ILE A 31 13.35 1.24 -7.03
CA ILE A 31 13.94 -0.09 -7.24
C ILE A 31 14.82 -0.51 -6.05
N GLU A 32 15.54 0.40 -5.40
CA GLU A 32 16.39 0.03 -4.28
C GLU A 32 15.58 -0.45 -3.07
N PHE A 33 14.40 0.14 -2.83
CA PHE A 33 13.49 -0.35 -1.79
C PHE A 33 12.84 -1.67 -2.18
N VAL A 34 12.49 -1.82 -3.47
CA VAL A 34 11.92 -3.05 -4.01
C VAL A 34 12.89 -4.21 -3.81
N GLU A 35 14.13 -4.06 -4.26
CA GLU A 35 15.16 -5.10 -4.14
C GLU A 35 15.48 -5.42 -2.68
N PHE A 36 15.55 -4.39 -1.82
CA PHE A 36 15.77 -4.57 -0.39
C PHE A 36 14.66 -5.41 0.26
N HIS A 37 13.39 -5.06 0.06
CA HIS A 37 12.28 -5.82 0.63
C HIS A 37 12.18 -7.23 0.06
N ASP A 38 12.50 -7.43 -1.22
CA ASP A 38 12.53 -8.78 -1.82
C ASP A 38 13.64 -9.64 -1.21
N GLY A 39 14.81 -9.06 -0.97
CA GLY A 39 15.89 -9.71 -0.22
C GLY A 39 15.44 -10.13 1.19
N MET A 40 14.82 -9.21 1.94
CA MET A 40 14.31 -9.51 3.28
C MET A 40 13.25 -10.63 3.27
N LEU A 41 12.37 -10.67 2.28
CA LEU A 41 11.38 -11.75 2.15
C LEU A 41 12.04 -13.09 1.82
N ALA A 42 13.08 -13.07 0.97
CA ALA A 42 13.87 -14.25 0.62
C ALA A 42 14.64 -14.81 1.82
N ASP A 43 15.27 -13.95 2.62
CA ASP A 43 15.95 -14.34 3.87
C ASP A 43 14.97 -14.98 4.87
N ASN A 44 13.75 -14.46 4.91
CA ASN A 44 12.66 -15.00 5.70
C ASN A 44 11.98 -16.23 5.07
N ARG A 45 12.46 -16.70 3.91
CA ARG A 45 11.92 -17.84 3.15
C ARG A 45 10.40 -17.73 2.95
N CYS A 46 9.93 -16.56 2.55
CA CYS A 46 8.52 -16.30 2.30
C CYS A 46 8.33 -15.46 1.03
N HIS A 47 7.08 -15.33 0.60
CA HIS A 47 6.73 -14.56 -0.59
C HIS A 47 5.79 -13.43 -0.20
N MET A 48 5.76 -12.34 -0.97
CA MET A 48 4.91 -11.19 -0.70
C MET A 48 3.40 -11.52 -0.61
N TYR A 49 2.95 -12.62 -1.24
CA TYR A 49 1.56 -13.09 -1.16
C TYR A 49 1.26 -14.10 -0.06
N ASN A 50 2.29 -14.59 0.60
CA ASN A 50 2.16 -15.45 1.78
C ASN A 50 3.28 -15.10 2.78
N PRO A 51 3.27 -13.87 3.31
CA PRO A 51 4.29 -13.45 4.25
C PRO A 51 4.07 -14.18 5.58
N ARG A 52 5.17 -14.45 6.30
CA ARG A 52 5.08 -15.02 7.65
C ARG A 52 4.46 -14.03 8.62
N ALA A 53 3.88 -14.52 9.71
CA ALA A 53 3.36 -13.66 10.78
C ALA A 53 4.49 -12.85 11.44
N HIS A 54 5.63 -13.49 11.66
CA HIS A 54 6.85 -12.88 12.20
C HIS A 54 7.96 -12.93 11.16
N LEU A 55 8.57 -11.78 10.90
CA LEU A 55 9.72 -11.63 10.02
C LEU A 55 10.94 -11.28 10.87
N THR A 56 12.02 -12.01 10.67
CA THR A 56 13.31 -11.74 11.29
C THR A 56 13.98 -10.59 10.54
N ILE A 57 14.50 -9.63 11.30
CA ILE A 57 15.26 -8.50 10.78
C ILE A 57 16.72 -8.71 11.17
N SER A 58 17.61 -8.72 10.19
CA SER A 58 19.04 -8.90 10.44
C SER A 58 19.72 -7.56 10.75
N PRO A 59 20.87 -7.54 11.45
CA PRO A 59 21.66 -6.32 11.64
C PRO A 59 22.03 -5.61 10.32
N GLU A 60 22.31 -6.37 9.27
CA GLU A 60 22.62 -5.85 7.92
C GLU A 60 21.41 -5.15 7.29
N SER A 61 20.20 -5.59 7.64
CA SER A 61 18.96 -4.91 7.22
C SER A 61 18.86 -3.52 7.83
N HIS A 62 19.24 -3.34 9.11
CA HIS A 62 19.29 -2.02 9.74
C HIS A 62 20.30 -1.08 9.05
N GLN A 63 21.51 -1.57 8.77
CA GLN A 63 22.53 -0.78 8.06
C GLN A 63 22.07 -0.40 6.64
N THR A 64 21.32 -1.27 5.97
CA THR A 64 20.79 -0.99 4.63
C THR A 64 19.68 0.07 4.69
N VAL A 65 18.80 0.02 5.69
CA VAL A 65 17.80 1.07 5.93
C VAL A 65 18.45 2.44 6.14
N GLU A 66 19.48 2.53 6.97
CA GLU A 66 20.22 3.79 7.20
C GLU A 66 20.80 4.35 5.89
N ARG A 67 21.45 3.52 5.09
CA ARG A 67 22.00 3.92 3.78
C ARG A 67 20.93 4.41 2.82
N LEU A 68 19.79 3.72 2.73
CA LEU A 68 18.67 4.13 1.87
C LEU A 68 18.13 5.49 2.29
N ILE A 69 17.94 5.70 3.60
CA ILE A 69 17.46 6.96 4.18
C ILE A 69 18.43 8.11 3.88
N ASP A 70 19.71 7.91 4.18
CA ASP A 70 20.72 8.96 4.04
C ASP A 70 20.87 9.38 2.57
N ALA A 71 20.85 8.43 1.64
CA ALA A 71 20.88 8.71 0.21
C ALA A 71 19.73 9.64 -0.23
N ARG A 72 18.51 9.46 0.31
CA ARG A 72 17.37 10.32 -0.04
C ARG A 72 17.43 11.67 0.68
N LYS A 73 17.81 11.69 1.96
CA LYS A 73 17.98 12.94 2.73
C LYS A 73 19.03 13.88 2.12
N GLN A 74 20.14 13.34 1.63
CA GLN A 74 21.19 14.15 0.98
C GLN A 74 20.74 14.74 -0.36
N LYS A 75 19.80 14.08 -1.04
CA LYS A 75 19.45 14.41 -2.42
C LYS A 75 18.18 15.24 -2.56
N PHE A 76 17.22 15.07 -1.66
CA PHE A 76 15.88 15.64 -1.79
C PHE A 76 15.46 16.39 -0.54
N ALA A 77 14.92 17.60 -0.73
CA ALA A 77 14.33 18.38 0.36
C ALA A 77 13.07 17.73 0.95
N ARG A 78 12.26 17.09 0.10
CA ARG A 78 11.10 16.27 0.47
C ARG A 78 11.12 14.99 -0.34
N TRP A 79 11.01 13.86 0.35
CA TRP A 79 11.04 12.56 -0.29
C TRP A 79 10.11 11.58 0.41
N GLY A 80 9.77 10.53 -0.31
CA GLY A 80 9.10 9.36 0.20
C GLY A 80 9.42 8.18 -0.71
N TRP A 81 8.85 7.04 -0.37
CA TRP A 81 8.87 5.89 -1.25
C TRP A 81 7.51 5.22 -1.17
N LYS A 82 7.19 4.44 -2.19
CA LYS A 82 6.06 3.53 -2.13
C LYS A 82 6.55 2.15 -2.50
N ASP A 83 6.13 1.20 -1.69
CA ASP A 83 6.24 -0.22 -1.95
C ASP A 83 5.19 -0.90 -1.06
N PRO A 84 4.26 -1.73 -1.59
CA PRO A 84 3.35 -2.48 -0.75
C PRO A 84 4.07 -3.24 0.38
N ARG A 85 5.24 -3.83 0.09
CA ARG A 85 6.02 -4.67 1.01
C ARG A 85 6.58 -3.90 2.20
N THR A 86 6.67 -2.56 2.14
CA THR A 86 6.94 -1.70 3.31
C THR A 86 5.99 -2.02 4.47
N THR A 87 4.74 -2.40 4.19
CA THR A 87 3.72 -2.77 5.19
C THR A 87 4.12 -3.99 6.03
N LEU A 88 4.98 -4.86 5.49
CA LEU A 88 5.49 -6.03 6.20
C LEU A 88 6.61 -5.68 7.19
N PHE A 89 7.22 -4.51 7.04
CA PHE A 89 8.39 -4.05 7.79
C PHE A 89 8.16 -2.72 8.50
N LEU A 90 6.91 -2.39 8.85
CA LEU A 90 6.54 -1.09 9.43
C LEU A 90 7.32 -0.72 10.70
N ASP A 91 7.55 -1.69 11.59
CA ASP A 91 8.27 -1.44 12.83
C ASP A 91 9.76 -1.15 12.59
N LEU A 92 10.37 -1.80 11.59
CA LEU A 92 11.72 -1.49 11.16
C LEU A 92 11.81 -0.04 10.68
N TRP A 93 10.95 0.36 9.75
CA TRP A 93 10.95 1.73 9.21
C TRP A 93 10.62 2.79 10.28
N SER A 94 9.64 2.53 11.14
CA SER A 94 9.26 3.42 12.25
C SER A 94 10.40 3.60 13.28
N SER A 95 11.25 2.59 13.48
CA SER A 95 12.40 2.68 14.39
C SER A 95 13.51 3.60 13.87
N HIS A 96 13.74 3.62 12.55
CA HIS A 96 14.77 4.45 11.91
C HIS A 96 14.28 5.86 11.53
N LEU A 97 12.96 6.01 11.38
CA LEU A 97 12.30 7.26 11.04
C LEU A 97 11.14 7.49 12.02
N PRO A 98 11.42 7.90 13.27
CA PRO A 98 10.40 8.01 14.30
C PRO A 98 9.29 9.01 13.95
N ASP A 99 9.59 10.04 13.16
CA ASP A 99 8.62 11.11 12.84
C ASP A 99 8.04 11.01 11.43
N ILE A 100 8.31 9.92 10.68
CA ILE A 100 7.81 9.84 9.31
C ILE A 100 6.29 9.55 9.28
N PRO A 101 5.53 10.31 8.47
CA PRO A 101 4.12 10.00 8.23
C PRO A 101 3.95 8.74 7.36
N PHE A 102 3.06 7.85 7.79
CA PHE A 102 2.63 6.68 7.03
C PHE A 102 1.25 6.90 6.40
N ILE A 103 1.18 6.83 5.08
CA ILE A 103 -0.08 6.93 4.33
C ILE A 103 -0.47 5.53 3.86
N PHE A 104 -1.54 4.99 4.44
CA PHE A 104 -2.05 3.67 4.12
C PHE A 104 -3.25 3.76 3.19
N LEU A 105 -3.18 3.01 2.10
CA LEU A 105 -4.30 2.82 1.18
C LEU A 105 -4.86 1.43 1.36
N TYR A 106 -6.18 1.34 1.45
CA TYR A 106 -6.89 0.07 1.40
C TYR A 106 -8.07 0.14 0.45
N ARG A 107 -8.59 -1.04 0.13
CA ARG A 107 -9.73 -1.26 -0.77
C ARG A 107 -10.42 -2.55 -0.36
N HIS A 108 -11.70 -2.65 -0.69
CA HIS A 108 -12.47 -3.87 -0.50
C HIS A 108 -11.72 -5.11 -1.02
N PRO A 109 -11.63 -6.21 -0.24
CA PRO A 109 -10.80 -7.37 -0.57
C PRO A 109 -11.12 -7.99 -1.93
N GLN A 110 -12.40 -8.06 -2.30
CA GLN A 110 -12.85 -8.55 -3.62
C GLN A 110 -12.25 -7.74 -4.77
N LEU A 111 -12.24 -6.40 -4.67
CA LEU A 111 -11.71 -5.53 -5.72
C LEU A 111 -10.19 -5.67 -5.87
N VAL A 112 -9.49 -5.96 -4.76
CA VAL A 112 -8.05 -6.25 -4.79
C VAL A 112 -7.80 -7.59 -5.48
N ALA A 113 -8.53 -8.64 -5.10
CA ALA A 113 -8.40 -9.96 -5.71
C ALA A 113 -8.71 -9.92 -7.21
N ASP A 114 -9.81 -9.26 -7.62
CA ASP A 114 -10.17 -9.10 -9.02
C ASP A 114 -9.11 -8.32 -9.81
N SER A 115 -8.55 -7.25 -9.24
CA SER A 115 -7.46 -6.50 -9.87
C SER A 115 -6.22 -7.37 -10.09
N LEU A 116 -5.83 -8.17 -9.09
CA LEU A 116 -4.71 -9.10 -9.18
C LEU A 116 -4.94 -10.18 -10.25
N PHE A 117 -6.13 -10.76 -10.30
CA PHE A 117 -6.46 -11.78 -11.29
C PHE A 117 -6.54 -11.23 -12.72
N LYS A 118 -7.03 -9.99 -12.91
CA LYS A 118 -7.10 -9.35 -14.23
C LYS A 118 -5.72 -9.10 -14.85
N ARG A 119 -4.71 -8.77 -14.03
CA ARG A 119 -3.35 -8.59 -14.53
C ARG A 119 -2.87 -9.86 -15.23
N GLY A 120 -3.19 -11.02 -14.67
CA GLY A 120 -2.92 -12.33 -15.29
C GLY A 120 -1.43 -12.60 -15.56
N THR A 121 -0.54 -11.81 -14.94
CA THR A 121 0.92 -11.90 -15.13
C THR A 121 1.58 -12.74 -14.05
N ASP A 122 0.92 -12.96 -12.91
CA ASP A 122 1.49 -13.72 -11.80
C ASP A 122 0.99 -15.18 -11.81
N ARG A 123 1.89 -16.09 -12.21
CA ARG A 123 1.61 -17.52 -12.29
C ARG A 123 1.26 -18.14 -10.93
N ARG A 124 1.78 -17.60 -9.81
CA ARG A 124 1.44 -18.12 -8.46
C ARG A 124 -0.02 -17.84 -8.14
N LEU A 125 -0.50 -16.63 -8.44
CA LEU A 125 -1.91 -16.27 -8.23
C LEU A 125 -2.86 -17.02 -9.16
N MET A 126 -2.42 -17.39 -10.36
CA MET A 126 -3.21 -18.24 -11.26
C MET A 126 -3.33 -19.68 -10.74
N LEU A 127 -2.25 -20.24 -10.18
CA LEU A 127 -2.23 -21.60 -9.63
C LEU A 127 -2.84 -21.68 -8.22
N MET A 128 -2.72 -20.61 -7.44
CA MET A 128 -3.12 -20.53 -6.03
C MET A 128 -3.90 -19.23 -5.77
N PRO A 129 -5.13 -19.09 -6.28
CA PRO A 129 -5.90 -17.84 -6.20
C PRO A 129 -6.22 -17.38 -4.77
N TRP A 130 -6.26 -18.29 -3.79
CA TRP A 130 -6.47 -17.93 -2.38
C TRP A 130 -5.35 -17.04 -1.81
N LEU A 131 -4.16 -17.06 -2.42
CA LEU A 131 -3.05 -16.20 -2.02
C LEU A 131 -3.38 -14.70 -2.12
N ALA A 132 -4.30 -14.31 -3.01
CA ALA A 132 -4.75 -12.91 -3.07
C ALA A 132 -5.41 -12.47 -1.75
N TYR A 133 -6.25 -13.33 -1.16
CA TYR A 133 -6.93 -13.06 0.11
C TYR A 133 -5.97 -13.17 1.31
N ILE A 134 -5.07 -14.16 1.30
CA ILE A 134 -4.03 -14.29 2.33
C ILE A 134 -3.15 -13.04 2.37
N ALA A 135 -2.68 -12.57 1.21
CA ALA A 135 -1.92 -11.33 1.10
C ALA A 135 -2.73 -10.14 1.62
N TRP A 136 -3.99 -10.00 1.19
CA TRP A 136 -4.83 -8.90 1.65
C TRP A 136 -4.97 -8.90 3.18
N ILE A 137 -5.24 -10.05 3.80
CA ILE A 137 -5.34 -10.21 5.25
C ILE A 137 -4.03 -9.81 5.92
N ALA A 138 -2.91 -10.34 5.45
CA ALA A 138 -1.61 -10.16 6.09
C ALA A 138 -1.13 -8.71 6.10
N TYR A 139 -1.44 -7.94 5.07
CA TYR A 139 -1.03 -6.53 4.97
C TYR A 139 -1.99 -5.65 5.77
N ASN A 140 -3.29 -5.82 5.57
CA ASN A 140 -4.28 -4.95 6.20
C ASN A 140 -4.38 -5.18 7.73
N ALA A 141 -4.16 -6.41 8.21
CA ALA A 141 -4.06 -6.66 9.64
C ALA A 141 -2.87 -5.91 10.29
N ARG A 142 -1.73 -5.82 9.59
CA ARG A 142 -0.56 -5.06 10.05
C ARG A 142 -0.80 -3.56 10.07
N ILE A 143 -1.55 -3.03 9.09
CA ILE A 143 -1.97 -1.63 9.08
C ILE A 143 -2.83 -1.34 10.32
N VAL A 144 -3.82 -2.19 10.61
CA VAL A 144 -4.69 -2.03 11.79
C VAL A 144 -3.89 -2.11 13.08
N ASP A 145 -2.98 -3.08 13.22
CA ASP A 145 -2.12 -3.21 14.40
C ASP A 145 -1.20 -1.99 14.59
N PHE A 146 -0.52 -1.58 13.52
CA PHE A 146 0.38 -0.43 13.54
C PHE A 146 -0.36 0.87 13.87
N TYR A 147 -1.56 1.08 13.31
CA TYR A 147 -2.40 2.23 13.63
C TYR A 147 -2.77 2.26 15.11
N LYS A 148 -3.14 1.12 15.71
CA LYS A 148 -3.47 1.06 17.15
C LYS A 148 -2.30 1.48 18.03
N ARG A 149 -1.06 1.18 17.63
CA ARG A 149 0.16 1.52 18.36
C ARG A 149 0.64 2.95 18.08
N HIS A 150 0.40 3.47 16.88
CA HIS A 150 0.96 4.74 16.39
C HIS A 150 -0.07 5.59 15.62
N PRO A 151 -1.24 5.92 16.19
CA PRO A 151 -2.33 6.56 15.44
C PRO A 151 -1.94 7.93 14.87
N SER A 152 -1.12 8.70 15.60
CA SER A 152 -0.64 10.02 15.15
C SER A 152 0.28 9.97 13.93
N LYS A 153 0.90 8.82 13.66
CA LYS A 153 1.79 8.62 12.50
C LYS A 153 1.06 8.11 11.27
N CYS A 154 -0.25 7.88 11.33
CA CYS A 154 -0.98 7.14 10.30
C CYS A 154 -2.12 7.94 9.69
N LEU A 155 -2.18 7.98 8.36
CA LEU A 155 -3.36 8.39 7.62
C LEU A 155 -3.87 7.22 6.79
N VAL A 156 -5.02 6.68 7.17
CA VAL A 156 -5.65 5.53 6.52
C VAL A 156 -6.76 6.01 5.57
N LEU A 157 -6.71 5.57 4.31
CA LEU A 157 -7.61 6.05 3.26
C LEU A 157 -8.16 4.89 2.42
N ASN A 158 -9.48 4.87 2.23
CA ASN A 158 -10.11 3.99 1.27
C ASN A 158 -9.98 4.57 -0.15
N ILE A 159 -9.50 3.79 -1.11
CA ILE A 159 -9.25 4.31 -2.46
C ILE A 159 -10.55 4.73 -3.20
N GLN A 160 -11.67 4.04 -2.98
CA GLN A 160 -12.97 4.43 -3.54
C GLN A 160 -13.53 5.66 -2.82
N GLY A 161 -13.33 5.74 -1.50
CA GLY A 161 -13.64 6.93 -0.72
C GLY A 161 -12.90 8.17 -1.24
N VAL A 162 -11.59 8.04 -1.47
CA VAL A 162 -10.73 9.10 -2.07
C VAL A 162 -11.25 9.50 -3.45
N ALA A 163 -11.63 8.54 -4.29
CA ALA A 163 -12.18 8.83 -5.62
C ALA A 163 -13.47 9.65 -5.57
N ARG A 164 -14.34 9.39 -4.60
CA ARG A 164 -15.62 10.11 -4.42
C ARG A 164 -15.44 11.46 -3.71
N LYS A 165 -14.52 11.54 -2.75
CA LYS A 165 -14.33 12.69 -1.85
C LYS A 165 -12.95 13.34 -2.07
N GLN A 166 -12.54 13.56 -3.32
CA GLN A 166 -11.19 14.02 -3.67
C GLN A 166 -10.74 15.29 -2.92
N LYS A 167 -11.62 16.29 -2.79
CA LYS A 167 -11.31 17.53 -2.06
C LYS A 167 -11.06 17.30 -0.56
N ASP A 168 -11.88 16.44 0.07
CA ASP A 168 -11.70 16.12 1.49
C ASP A 168 -10.43 15.27 1.71
N ALA A 169 -10.17 14.32 0.82
CA ALA A 169 -8.94 13.53 0.84
C ALA A 169 -7.69 14.42 0.71
N GLN A 170 -7.68 15.36 -0.24
CA GLN A 170 -6.60 16.35 -0.41
C GLN A 170 -6.42 17.22 0.84
N LYS A 171 -7.52 17.71 1.44
CA LYS A 171 -7.48 18.49 2.67
C LYS A 171 -6.85 17.71 3.82
N ARG A 172 -7.31 16.46 4.05
CA ARG A 172 -6.79 15.59 5.12
C ARG A 172 -5.32 15.23 4.90
N LEU A 173 -4.92 14.93 3.67
CA LEU A 173 -3.52 14.69 3.32
C LEU A 173 -2.65 15.92 3.62
N SER A 174 -3.08 17.11 3.20
CA SER A 174 -2.33 18.36 3.43
C SER A 174 -2.18 18.66 4.93
N GLN A 175 -3.27 18.49 5.70
CA GLN A 175 -3.25 18.66 7.16
C GLN A 175 -2.33 17.65 7.84
N PHE A 176 -2.37 16.39 7.41
CA PHE A 176 -1.57 15.32 7.98
C PHE A 176 -0.07 15.48 7.66
N LEU A 177 0.26 15.92 6.44
CA LEU A 177 1.65 16.14 6.03
C LEU A 177 2.22 17.49 6.51
N GLY A 178 1.38 18.40 6.97
CA GLY A 178 1.79 19.71 7.49
C GLY A 178 2.18 20.74 6.41
N TYR A 179 1.79 20.54 5.15
CA TYR A 179 1.99 21.51 4.08
C TYR A 179 0.91 21.39 2.99
N SER A 180 0.78 22.44 2.18
CA SER A 180 -0.24 22.51 1.12
C SER A 180 0.09 21.57 -0.04
N LEU A 181 -0.89 20.77 -0.45
CA LEU A 181 -0.84 20.00 -1.68
C LEU A 181 -1.63 20.76 -2.74
N ASP A 182 -0.95 21.65 -3.47
CA ASP A 182 -1.61 22.65 -4.34
C ASP A 182 -2.18 22.07 -5.64
N GLN A 183 -1.76 20.87 -6.03
CA GLN A 183 -2.30 20.19 -7.21
C GLN A 183 -3.65 19.56 -6.88
N PRO A 184 -4.71 19.76 -7.69
CA PRO A 184 -5.98 19.07 -7.49
C PRO A 184 -5.84 17.58 -7.80
N TYR A 185 -6.42 16.70 -6.99
CA TYR A 185 -6.35 15.25 -7.24
C TYR A 185 -6.96 14.84 -8.59
N SER A 186 -7.97 15.58 -9.05
CA SER A 186 -8.70 15.36 -10.30
C SER A 186 -7.86 15.56 -11.57
N THR A 187 -6.75 16.29 -11.50
CA THR A 187 -5.86 16.46 -12.67
C THR A 187 -5.05 15.20 -12.96
N ILE A 188 -4.90 14.31 -11.97
CA ILE A 188 -4.05 13.12 -12.05
C ILE A 188 -4.87 11.85 -12.18
N TYR A 189 -5.96 11.76 -11.42
CA TYR A 189 -6.84 10.61 -11.45
C TYR A 189 -8.26 11.04 -11.79
N LYS A 190 -8.75 10.52 -12.92
CA LYS A 190 -10.16 10.60 -13.25
C LYS A 190 -10.94 9.63 -12.36
N GLN A 191 -12.16 10.00 -11.97
CA GLN A 191 -12.95 9.20 -11.04
C GLN A 191 -13.18 7.78 -11.59
N GLU A 192 -13.37 7.68 -12.91
CA GLU A 192 -13.60 6.44 -13.66
C GLU A 192 -12.38 5.51 -13.67
N GLU A 193 -11.17 6.04 -13.49
CA GLU A 193 -9.93 5.23 -13.40
C GLU A 193 -9.78 4.55 -12.02
N ILE A 194 -10.52 5.03 -11.01
CA ILE A 194 -10.42 4.55 -9.63
C ILE A 194 -11.67 3.75 -9.21
N SER A 195 -12.84 4.10 -9.74
CA SER A 195 -14.08 3.38 -9.50
C SER A 195 -14.10 2.08 -10.32
N GLU A 196 -13.81 0.95 -9.67
CA GLU A 196 -14.13 -0.37 -10.22
C GLU A 196 -15.35 -0.91 -9.48
N GLU A 197 -16.33 -1.40 -10.24
CA GLU A 197 -17.42 -2.20 -9.69
C GLU A 197 -17.02 -3.69 -9.63
N PRO A 198 -17.48 -4.43 -8.60
CA PRO A 198 -17.33 -5.87 -8.54
C PRO A 198 -18.00 -6.52 -9.75
N ARG A 199 -17.32 -7.45 -10.44
CA ARG A 199 -17.91 -8.19 -11.57
C ARG A 199 -18.56 -9.49 -11.10
N GLN A 200 -19.42 -10.05 -11.96
CA GLN A 200 -20.05 -11.34 -11.76
C GLN A 200 -18.99 -12.43 -11.51
N ARG A 201 -19.15 -13.16 -10.39
CA ARG A 201 -18.13 -14.08 -9.85
C ARG A 201 -18.26 -15.46 -10.50
N SER A 202 -17.13 -16.13 -10.72
CA SER A 202 -17.15 -17.58 -10.98
C SER A 202 -17.35 -18.35 -9.67
N LEU A 203 -17.99 -19.52 -9.74
CA LEU A 203 -18.24 -20.37 -8.57
C LEU A 203 -16.97 -20.67 -7.74
N PRO A 204 -15.80 -20.98 -8.34
CA PRO A 204 -14.56 -21.17 -7.57
C PRO A 204 -14.10 -19.91 -6.82
N ARG A 205 -14.30 -18.71 -7.39
CA ARG A 205 -13.94 -17.45 -6.71
C ARG A 205 -14.84 -17.19 -5.52
N TRP A 206 -16.13 -17.48 -5.66
CA TRP A 206 -17.10 -17.34 -4.58
C TRP A 206 -16.76 -18.27 -3.40
N ILE A 207 -16.44 -19.55 -3.65
CA ILE A 207 -16.06 -20.50 -2.59
C ILE A 207 -14.84 -19.99 -1.81
N LEU A 208 -13.78 -19.58 -2.52
CA LEU A 208 -12.55 -19.11 -1.89
C LEU A 208 -12.78 -17.86 -1.03
N GLU A 209 -13.63 -16.95 -1.48
CA GLU A 209 -13.97 -15.77 -0.70
C GLU A 209 -14.72 -16.13 0.59
N ASN A 210 -15.73 -17.01 0.50
CA ASN A 210 -16.51 -17.46 1.65
C ASN A 210 -15.64 -18.16 2.70
N MET A 211 -14.57 -18.85 2.28
CA MET A 211 -13.60 -19.46 3.22
C MET A 211 -12.88 -18.45 4.11
N TYR A 212 -12.70 -17.21 3.66
CA TYR A 212 -11.99 -16.16 4.40
C TYR A 212 -12.88 -14.98 4.79
N GLU A 213 -14.17 -15.03 4.47
CA GLU A 213 -15.09 -13.88 4.52
C GLU A 213 -15.12 -13.21 5.89
N GLU A 214 -15.29 -13.99 6.96
CA GLU A 214 -15.33 -13.47 8.33
C GLU A 214 -14.08 -12.64 8.65
N ARG A 215 -12.90 -13.19 8.36
CA ARG A 215 -11.62 -12.53 8.64
C ARG A 215 -11.38 -11.33 7.73
N LEU A 216 -11.73 -11.45 6.44
CA LEU A 216 -11.64 -10.36 5.47
C LEU A 216 -12.49 -9.17 5.90
N MET A 217 -13.76 -9.42 6.23
CA MET A 217 -14.72 -8.39 6.59
C MET A 217 -14.45 -7.79 7.97
N SER A 218 -14.00 -8.59 8.94
CA SER A 218 -13.58 -8.06 10.25
C SER A 218 -12.43 -7.04 10.14
N ILE A 219 -11.41 -7.37 9.34
CA ILE A 219 -10.29 -6.44 9.08
C ILE A 219 -10.76 -5.24 8.25
N TYR A 220 -11.64 -5.45 7.26
CA TYR A 220 -12.17 -4.38 6.43
C TYR A 220 -12.96 -3.35 7.26
N GLN A 221 -13.84 -3.82 8.14
CA GLN A 221 -14.59 -2.96 9.06
C GLN A 221 -13.65 -2.24 10.04
N SER A 222 -12.59 -2.91 10.50
CA SER A 222 -11.57 -2.26 11.34
C SER A 222 -10.90 -1.11 10.58
N LEU A 223 -10.55 -1.31 9.31
CA LEU A 223 -9.99 -0.26 8.45
C LEU A 223 -10.97 0.89 8.21
N GLU A 224 -12.24 0.59 7.89
CA GLU A 224 -13.29 1.60 7.72
C GLU A 224 -13.46 2.44 8.99
N SER A 225 -13.38 1.84 10.18
CA SER A 225 -13.53 2.55 11.46
C SER A 225 -12.38 3.53 11.79
N ILE A 226 -11.18 3.28 11.26
CA ILE A 226 -9.99 4.12 11.49
C ILE A 226 -9.65 5.03 10.30
N ALA A 227 -10.36 4.87 9.19
CA ALA A 227 -10.07 5.61 7.98
C ALA A 227 -10.45 7.09 8.12
N ALA A 228 -9.52 7.95 7.72
CA ALA A 228 -9.79 9.38 7.60
C ALA A 228 -10.76 9.66 6.44
N ILE A 229 -10.74 8.81 5.41
CA ILE A 229 -11.70 8.77 4.30
C ILE A 229 -12.15 7.30 4.12
N PRO A 230 -13.26 6.86 4.74
CA PRO A 230 -13.82 5.53 4.54
C PRO A 230 -14.49 5.38 3.17
N GLU A 231 -14.83 4.14 2.78
CA GLU A 231 -15.59 3.87 1.55
C GLU A 231 -16.94 4.57 1.62
N MET A 232 -17.72 4.25 2.66
CA MET A 232 -19.04 4.81 2.90
C MET A 232 -18.98 5.79 4.08
N PRO A 233 -19.79 6.87 4.07
CA PRO A 233 -19.77 7.91 5.10
C PRO A 233 -20.10 7.41 6.50
#